data_AF-A0A7Y3P2P3-F1
#
_entry.id   AF-A0A7Y3P2P3-F1
#
_cell.length_a   1.000
_cell.length_b   1.000
_cell.length_c   1.000
_cell.angle_alpha   90.00
_cell.angle_beta   90.00
_cell.angle_gamma   90.00
#
_symmetry.space_group_name_H-M   'P 1'
#
loop_
_entity.id
_entity.type
_entity.pdbx_description
1 polymer ?
#
loop_
_entity_poly.entity_id
_entity_poly.type
_entity_poly.pdbx_seq_one_letter_code
_entity_poly.pdbx_strand_id
1 'polypeptide(L)' 'LNATRQALSMQGKVITLSGFNKDNSLGKLGQANIIVPVKSYGIVECFHQTVLHLILDHLYL' A
#
# COMPACT_ATOMS: atom_id res chain seq x y z
N LEU A 1 6.87 7.70 1.40
CA LEU A 1 8.26 7.33 1.01
C LEU A 1 9.21 7.29 2.21
N ASN A 2 9.34 8.37 3.01
CA ASN A 2 10.30 8.40 4.13
C ASN A 2 10.02 7.34 5.21
N ALA A 3 8.76 7.19 5.63
CA ALA A 3 8.35 6.15 6.58
C ALA A 3 8.70 4.75 6.08
N THR A 4 8.45 4.48 4.79
CA THR A 4 8.80 3.20 4.15
C THR A 4 10.31 2.94 4.23
N ARG A 5 11.14 3.93 3.90
CA ARG A 5 12.60 3.80 4.00
C ARG A 5 13.08 3.58 5.43
N GLN A 6 12.49 4.27 6.39
CA GLN A 6 12.80 4.08 7.81
C GLN A 6 12.40 2.69 8.30
N ALA A 7 11.24 2.18 7.90
CA ALA A 7 10.83 0.82 8.27
C ALA A 7 11.77 -0.24 7.67
N LEU A 8 12.19 -0.06 6.41
CA LEU A 8 13.15 -0.96 5.75
C LEU A 8 14.54 -0.91 6.40
N SER A 9 15.03 0.26 6.83
CA SER A 9 16.32 0.36 7.53
C SER A 9 16.31 -0.36 8.87
N MET A 10 15.13 -0.52 9.47
CA MET A 10 14.89 -1.31 10.68
C MET A 10 14.58 -2.79 10.39
N GLN A 11 14.78 -3.26 9.16
CA GLN A 11 14.45 -4.62 8.70
C GLN A 11 12.95 -4.97 8.89
N GLY A 12 12.08 -3.96 8.95
CA GLY A 12 10.64 -4.15 9.05
C GLY A 12 10.05 -4.77 7.79
N LYS A 13 8.96 -5.53 7.94
CA LYS A 13 8.15 -6.00 6.81
C LYS A 13 7.19 -4.91 6.36
N VAL A 14 7.27 -4.51 5.10
CA VAL A 14 6.53 -3.41 4.53
C VAL A 14 5.70 -3.89 3.33
N ILE A 15 4.40 -3.72 3.44
CA ILE A 15 3.45 -3.77 2.32
C ILE A 15 3.07 -2.33 2.01
N THR A 16 3.10 -1.94 0.74
CA THR A 16 2.66 -0.60 0.32
C THR A 16 1.27 -0.67 -0.33
N LEU A 17 0.45 0.34 -0.03
CA LEU A 17 -0.77 0.63 -0.77
C LEU A 17 -0.47 1.86 -1.62
N SER A 18 -0.59 1.74 -2.94
CA SER A 18 -0.31 2.86 -3.84
C SER A 18 -1.43 3.05 -4.86
N GLY A 19 -1.42 4.18 -5.55
CA GLY A 19 -2.40 4.51 -6.58
C GLY A 19 -1.80 5.35 -7.69
N PHE A 20 -2.65 5.86 -8.57
CA PHE A 20 -2.26 6.71 -9.70
C PHE A 20 -1.35 5.98 -10.70
N ASN A 21 -0.14 6.48 -10.91
CA ASN A 21 0.80 5.92 -11.86
C ASN A 21 1.32 4.57 -11.37
N LYS A 22 1.32 3.56 -12.26
CA LYS A 22 1.90 2.25 -11.99
C LYS A 22 3.37 2.31 -11.60
N ASP A 23 4.11 3.28 -12.13
CA ASP A 23 5.54 3.45 -11.90
C ASP A 23 5.88 4.41 -10.74
N ASN A 24 4.96 4.57 -9.77
CA ASN A 24 5.18 5.49 -8.66
C ASN A 24 6.31 5.00 -7.72
N SER A 25 7.01 5.96 -7.10
CA SER A 25 8.15 5.67 -6.23
C SER A 25 7.81 4.85 -4.98
N LEU A 26 6.56 4.84 -4.53
CA LEU A 26 6.14 4.08 -3.35
C LEU A 26 5.98 2.59 -3.65
N GLY A 27 5.41 2.27 -4.83
CA GLY A 27 5.18 0.90 -5.27
C GLY A 27 6.45 0.08 -5.44
N LYS A 28 7.61 0.75 -5.58
CA LYS A 28 8.94 0.12 -5.72
C LYS A 28 9.62 -0.19 -4.39
N LEU A 29 9.10 0.29 -3.26
CA LEU A 29 9.80 0.20 -1.97
C LEU A 29 9.29 -0.92 -1.06
N GLY A 30 8.03 -1.36 -1.20
CA GLY A 30 7.49 -2.46 -0.38
C GLY A 30 7.95 -3.83 -0.85
N GLN A 31 7.94 -4.83 0.04
CA GLN A 31 8.09 -6.24 -0.35
C GLN A 31 6.90 -6.73 -1.18
N ALA A 32 5.74 -6.13 -0.98
CA ALA A 32 4.56 -6.24 -1.83
C ALA A 32 3.92 -4.86 -1.98
N ASN A 33 3.24 -4.64 -3.10
CA ASN A 33 2.50 -3.42 -3.39
C ASN A 33 1.11 -3.76 -3.92
N ILE A 34 0.08 -3.22 -3.28
CA ILE A 34 -1.30 -3.27 -3.78
C ILE A 34 -1.58 -1.93 -4.45
N ILE A 35 -1.62 -1.95 -5.77
CA ILE A 35 -1.75 -0.75 -6.58
C ILE A 35 -3.17 -0.59 -7.16
N VAL A 36 -3.68 0.64 -7.08
CA VAL A 36 -4.94 1.06 -7.68
C VAL A 36 -4.64 2.05 -8.81
N PRO A 37 -4.45 1.60 -10.06
CA PRO A 37 -3.89 2.42 -11.14
C PRO A 37 -4.95 3.34 -11.77
N VAL A 38 -5.61 4.15 -10.95
CA VAL A 38 -6.63 5.12 -11.35
C VAL A 38 -6.22 6.51 -10.91
N LYS A 39 -6.60 7.53 -11.69
CA LYS A 39 -6.26 8.93 -11.39
C LYS A 39 -7.19 9.59 -10.37
N SER A 40 -8.23 8.90 -9.92
CA SER A 40 -9.19 9.41 -8.93
C SER A 40 -8.71 9.12 -7.52
N TYR A 41 -8.45 10.19 -6.76
CA TYR A 41 -8.02 10.10 -5.37
C TYR A 41 -9.04 9.33 -4.50
N GLY A 42 -10.33 9.68 -4.60
CA GLY A 42 -11.37 9.02 -3.80
C GLY A 42 -11.52 7.52 -4.10
N ILE A 43 -11.39 7.11 -5.36
CA ILE A 43 -11.44 5.68 -5.71
C ILE A 43 -10.24 4.93 -5.12
N VAL A 44 -9.05 5.53 -5.16
CA VAL A 44 -7.84 4.94 -4.56
C VAL A 44 -8.04 4.71 -3.07
N GLU A 45 -8.53 5.72 -2.35
CA GLU A 45 -8.76 5.60 -0.90
C GLU A 45 -9.81 4.57 -0.54
N CYS A 46 -10.97 4.56 -1.22
CA CYS A 46 -12.02 3.56 -0.95
C CYS A 46 -11.53 2.13 -1.17
N PHE A 47 -10.71 1.91 -2.20
CA PHE A 47 -10.12 0.60 -2.46
C PHE A 47 -9.10 0.23 -1.39
N HIS A 48 -8.24 1.16 -0.97
CA HIS A 48 -7.30 0.93 0.14
C HIS A 48 -8.03 0.60 1.45
N GLN A 49 -9.14 1.27 1.75
CA GLN A 49 -9.98 0.94 2.90
C GLN A 49 -10.53 -0.50 2.81
N THR A 50 -11.02 -0.90 1.64
CA THR A 50 -11.50 -2.27 1.41
C THR A 50 -10.39 -3.31 1.64
N VAL A 51 -9.19 -3.05 1.12
CA VAL A 51 -8.01 -3.90 1.34
C VAL A 51 -7.68 -4.03 2.82
N LEU A 52 -7.72 -2.93 3.58
CA LEU A 52 -7.47 -2.96 5.01
C LEU A 52 -8.52 -3.79 5.75
N HIS A 53 -9.80 -3.67 5.39
CA HIS A 53 -10.85 -4.52 5.96
C HIS A 53 -10.64 -6.00 5.65
N LEU A 54 -10.26 -6.36 4.42
CA LEU A 54 -9.94 -7.74 4.07
C LEU A 54 -8.76 -8.31 4.87
N ILE A 55 -7.74 -7.49 5.13
CA ILE A 55 -6.61 -7.90 5.99
C ILE A 55 -7.11 -8.16 7.42
N LEU A 56 -7.94 -7.27 7.97
CA LEU A 56 -8.51 -7.45 9.30
C LEU A 56 -9.36 -8.72 9.36
N ASP A 57 -10.28 -8.89 8.41
CA ASP A 57 -11.14 -10.07 8.35
C ASP A 57 -10.30 -11.35 8.25
N HIS A 58 -9.26 -11.38 7.41
CA HIS A 58 -8.41 -12.57 7.28
C HIS A 58 -7.56 -12.89 8.52
N LEU A 59 -7.21 -11.88 9.33
CA LEU A 59 -6.38 -12.06 10.52
C LEU A 59 -7.19 -12.38 11.79
N TYR A 60 -8.46 -11.98 11.83
CA TYR A 60 -9.29 -12.05 13.04
C TYR A 60 -10.54 -12.92 12.90
N LEU A 61 -10.85 -13.45 11.71
CA LEU A 61 -11.78 -14.56 11.48
C LEU A 61 -11.02 -15.88 11.31
#